data_AF-A0A1U7GYS0-F1
#
_entry.id   AF-A0A1U7GYS0-F1
#
_cell.length_a   1.000
_cell.length_b   1.000
_cell.length_c   1.000
_cell.angle_alpha   90.00
_cell.angle_beta   90.00
_cell.angle_gamma   90.00
#
_symmetry.space_group_name_H-M   'P 1'
#
loop_
_entity.id
_entity.type
_entity.pdbx_description
1 polymer ?
#
loop_
_entity_poly.entity_id
_entity_poly.type
_entity_poly.pdbx_seq_one_letter_code
_entity_poly.pdbx_strand_id
1 'polypeptide(L)' 'MHISIPDDLKRQFHSTCAFRGLKMSQVVTELIEQWLKINDASTSDFEAGEFVNTEPVTKP' A
#
# COMPACT_ATOMS: atom_id res chain seq x y z
N MET A 1 -9.02 1.22 -14.06
CA MET A 1 -10.10 1.66 -13.14
C MET A 1 -10.16 3.18 -13.22
N HIS A 2 -11.28 3.79 -13.64
CA HIS A 2 -11.39 5.25 -13.75
C HIS A 2 -12.07 5.79 -12.49
N ILE A 3 -11.30 6.46 -11.63
CA ILE A 3 -11.79 6.99 -10.36
C ILE A 3 -11.94 8.50 -10.52
N SER A 4 -13.17 8.99 -10.41
CA SER A 4 -13.45 10.42 -10.45
C SER A 4 -13.36 10.99 -9.05
N ILE A 5 -12.36 11.86 -8.83
CA ILE A 5 -12.19 12.59 -7.57
C ILE A 5 -12.60 14.05 -7.84
N PRO A 6 -13.42 14.68 -6.97
CA PRO A 6 -13.77 16.10 -7.12
C PRO A 6 -12.52 16.98 -7.07
N ASP A 7 -12.48 18.03 -7.89
CA ASP A 7 -11.27 18.83 -8.08
C ASP A 7 -10.85 19.60 -6.84
N ASP A 8 -11.80 20.03 -6.02
CA ASP A 8 -11.53 20.65 -4.72
C ASP A 8 -10.75 19.70 -3.79
N LEU A 9 -11.20 18.44 -3.71
CA LEU A 9 -10.53 17.42 -2.91
C LEU A 9 -9.14 17.08 -3.45
N LYS A 10 -8.95 17.02 -4.78
CA LYS A 10 -7.62 16.86 -5.37
C LYS A 10 -6.69 18.01 -4.98
N ARG A 11 -7.18 19.26 -5.03
CA ARG A 11 -6.39 20.45 -4.67
C ARG A 11 -6.00 20.42 -3.20
N GLN A 12 -6.92 20.09 -2.31
CA GLN A 12 -6.63 20.00 -0.88
C GLN A 12 -5.65 18.87 -0.57
N PHE A 13 -5.83 17.69 -1.19
CA PHE A 13 -4.93 16.56 -1.06
C PHE A 13 -3.52 16.90 -1.56
N HIS A 14 -3.42 17.49 -2.75
CA HIS A 14 -2.16 17.95 -3.34
C HIS A 14 -1.44 18.95 -2.43
N SER A 15 -2.17 19.97 -1.95
CA SER A 15 -1.63 21.01 -1.08
C SER A 15 -1.11 20.43 0.23
N THR A 16 -1.83 19.46 0.80
CA THR A 16 -1.43 18.77 2.04
C THR A 16 -0.19 17.90 1.82
N CYS A 17 -0.13 17.15 0.73
CA CYS A 17 1.03 16.33 0.38
C CYS A 17 2.27 17.20 0.15
N ALA A 18 2.13 18.29 -0.61
CA ALA A 18 3.20 19.24 -0.87
C ALA A 18 3.69 19.92 0.42
N PHE A 19 2.78 20.34 1.29
CA PHE A 19 3.11 20.93 2.59
C PHE A 19 3.90 19.97 3.48
N ARG A 20 3.58 18.68 3.44
CA ARG A 20 4.29 17.63 4.21
C ARG A 20 5.53 17.07 3.49
N GLY A 21 5.81 17.51 2.27
CA GLY A 21 6.92 17.00 1.46
C GLY A 21 6.75 15.54 1.00
N LEU A 22 5.50 15.05 0.93
CA LEU A 22 5.19 13.66 0.56
C LEU A 22 4.79 13.55 -0.91
N LYS A 23 5.16 12.42 -1.53
CA LYS A 23 4.68 12.09 -2.88
C LYS A 23 3.23 11.64 -2.81
N MET A 24 2.39 12.21 -3.67
CA MET A 24 0.96 11.84 -3.76
C MET A 24 0.76 10.33 -3.96
N SER A 25 1.60 9.70 -4.79
CA SER A 25 1.53 8.26 -5.03
C SER A 25 1.75 7.44 -3.76
N GLN A 26 2.70 7.83 -2.91
CA GLN A 26 2.97 7.14 -1.65
C GLN A 26 1.77 7.22 -0.71
N VAL A 27 1.21 8.42 -0.55
CA VAL A 27 0.04 8.63 0.32
C VAL A 27 -1.18 7.86 -0.18
N VAL A 28 -1.42 7.83 -1.50
CA VAL A 28 -2.52 7.05 -2.08
C VAL A 28 -2.29 5.55 -1.88
N THR A 29 -1.07 5.05 -2.10
CA THR A 29 -0.75 3.63 -1.86
C THR A 29 -0.99 3.23 -0.42
N GLU A 30 -0.49 4.01 0.55
CA GLU A 30 -0.70 3.70 1.97
C GLU A 30 -2.19 3.73 2.35
N LEU A 31 -2.95 4.71 1.84
CA LEU A 31 -4.39 4.76 2.09
C LEU A 31 -5.13 3.54 1.51
N ILE A 32 -4.72 3.05 0.35
CA ILE A 32 -5.27 1.84 -0.26
C ILE A 32 -4.92 0.61 0.59
N GLU A 33 -3.67 0.47 1.01
CA GLU A 33 -3.22 -0.66 1.85
C GLU A 33 -3.92 -0.66 3.22
N GLN A 34 -4.07 0.51 3.84
CA GLN A 34 -4.82 0.67 5.08
C GLN A 34 -6.30 0.32 4.89
N TRP A 35 -6.91 0.80 3.80
CA TRP A 35 -8.29 0.46 3.47
C TRP A 35 -8.45 -1.05 3.31
N LEU A 36 -7.57 -1.71 2.55
CA LEU A 36 -7.59 -3.16 2.38
C LEU A 36 -7.44 -3.84 3.75
N LYS A 37 -6.42 -3.51 4.55
CA LYS A 37 -6.20 -4.12 5.87
C LYS A 37 -7.40 -4.00 6.82
N ILE A 38 -8.11 -2.88 6.81
CA ILE A 38 -9.31 -2.67 7.64
C ILE A 38 -10.47 -3.55 7.15
N ASN A 39 -10.60 -3.74 5.85
CA ASN A 39 -11.72 -4.46 5.23
C ASN A 39 -11.44 -5.97 5.01
N ASP A 40 -10.17 -6.37 4.92
CA ASP A 40 -9.68 -7.77 4.90
C ASP A 40 -9.82 -8.44 6.28
N ALA A 41 -10.19 -7.71 7.33
CA ALA A 41 -10.50 -8.25 8.65
C ALA A 41 -11.73 -9.20 8.68
N SER A 42 -12.24 -9.62 7.51
CA SER A 42 -13.28 -10.64 7.34
C SER A 42 -12.76 -12.01 6.88
N THR A 43 -11.44 -12.21 6.73
CA THR A 43 -10.88 -13.57 6.57
C THR A 43 -9.76 -13.79 7.57
N SER A 44 -10.17 -14.24 8.75
CA SER A 44 -9.28 -14.82 9.75
C SER A 44 -8.64 -16.12 9.24
N ASP A 45 -7.33 -16.24 9.51
CA ASP A 45 -6.51 -17.46 9.65
C ASP A 45 -6.05 -18.23 8.41
N PHE A 46 -4.75 -18.08 8.10
CA PHE A 46 -3.72 -19.04 7.61
C PHE A 46 -2.72 -18.26 6.73
N GLU A 47 -1.41 -18.27 6.91
CA GLU A 47 -0.51 -18.96 7.81
C GLU A 47 0.82 -18.19 7.79
N ALA A 48 1.50 -18.15 8.93
CA ALA A 48 2.92 -17.86 8.98
C ALA A 48 3.65 -18.90 8.12
N GLY A 49 4.24 -18.46 7.02
CA GLY A 49 4.99 -19.30 6.09
C GLY A 49 6.33 -18.66 5.77
N GLU A 50 7.25 -18.85 6.69
CA GLU A 50 8.69 -18.62 6.58
C GLU A 50 9.23 -19.02 5.19
N PHE A 51 9.76 -18.07 4.42
CA PHE A 51 10.70 -18.39 3.33
C PHE A 51 12.06 -17.84 3.71
N VAL A 52 12.82 -18.67 4.45
CA VAL A 52 14.25 -18.54 4.55
C VAL A 52 14.83 -18.69 3.14
N ASN A 53 15.41 -17.60 2.64
CA ASN A 53 16.23 -17.65 1.44
C ASN A 53 17.55 -18.36 1.78
N THR A 54 17.80 -19.51 1.15
CA THR A 54 19.17 -20.00 0.98
C THR A 54 19.30 -20.80 -0.32
N GLU A 55 19.70 -20.11 -1.38
CA GLU A 55 20.55 -20.67 -2.43
C GLU A 55 22.03 -20.36 -2.08
N PRO A 56 23.05 -20.94 -2.73
CA PRO A 56 23.24 -22.27 -3.33
C PRO A 56 24.58 -22.92 -2.83
N VAL A 57 24.94 -24.16 -3.22
CA VAL A 57 26.30 -24.56 -3.72
C VAL A 57 26.46 -26.11 -3.85
N THR A 58 26.68 -26.54 -5.10
CA THR A 58 27.62 -27.57 -5.64
C THR A 58 27.64 -29.05 -5.18
N LYS A 59 27.29 -29.93 -6.14
CA LYS A 59 27.86 -31.23 -6.59
C LYS A 59 28.87 -32.00 -5.70
N PRO A 60 28.83 -33.35 -5.74
CA PRO A 60 29.53 -34.11 -6.80
C PRO A 60 28.60 -34.87 -7.76
#